data_AF-A0AAN8CSE6-F1
#
_entry.id   AF-A0AAN8CSE6-F1
#
_cell.length_a   1.000
_cell.length_b   1.000
_cell.length_c   1.000
_cell.angle_alpha   90.00
_cell.angle_beta   90.00
_cell.angle_gamma   90.00
#
_symmetry.space_group_name_H-M   'P 1'
#
loop_
_entity.id
_entity.type
_entity.pdbx_description
1 polymer ?
#
loop_
_entity_poly.entity_id
_entity_poly.type
_entity_poly.pdbx_seq_one_letter_code
_entity_poly.pdbx_strand_id
1 'polypeptide(L)'
;MDFSLTAAVYLLVITRYMAMSTHPECLIVLYKQNKENECKLQIKTDASLQPSNTSAGCVTEWDGVTCWPSASEGQMISVHCPLPLLKPDTPPALITRQCTDRGWSE
;
A
#
# COMPACT_ATOMS: atom_id res chain seq x y z
N MET A 1 51.24 -4.50 -6.54
CA MET A 1 50.22 -5.49 -6.95
C MET A 1 48.82 -5.04 -6.50
N ASP A 2 48.63 -3.73 -6.32
CA ASP A 2 47.54 -3.16 -5.51
C ASP A 2 46.44 -2.52 -6.37
N PHE A 3 46.78 -2.11 -7.59
CA PHE A 3 45.83 -1.57 -8.57
C PHE A 3 44.80 -2.62 -9.02
N SER A 4 45.22 -3.87 -9.20
CA SER A 4 44.31 -4.96 -9.59
C SER A 4 43.36 -5.35 -8.45
N LEU A 5 43.84 -5.30 -7.20
CA LEU A 5 43.03 -5.63 -6.03
C LEU A 5 41.98 -4.53 -5.76
N THR A 6 42.38 -3.27 -5.85
CA THR A 6 41.47 -2.12 -5.70
C THR A 6 40.42 -2.07 -6.80
N ALA A 7 40.80 -2.29 -8.07
CA ALA A 7 39.85 -2.38 -9.17
C ALA A 7 38.85 -3.53 -8.99
N ALA A 8 39.31 -4.70 -8.53
CA ALA A 8 38.43 -5.82 -8.23
C ALA A 8 37.44 -5.50 -7.10
N VAL A 9 37.89 -4.84 -6.03
CA VAL A 9 37.02 -4.38 -4.94
C VAL A 9 35.97 -3.38 -5.45
N TYR A 10 36.36 -2.39 -6.27
CA TYR A 10 35.42 -1.44 -6.86
C TYR A 10 34.38 -2.12 -7.75
N LEU A 11 34.79 -3.07 -8.59
CA LEU A 11 33.87 -3.84 -9.43
C LEU A 11 32.89 -4.67 -8.59
N LEU A 12 33.36 -5.30 -7.52
CA LEU A 12 32.51 -6.06 -6.60
C LEU A 12 31.51 -5.15 -5.88
N VAL A 13 31.93 -3.95 -5.46
CA VAL A 13 31.06 -2.97 -4.80
C VAL A 13 30.00 -2.45 -5.78
N ILE A 14 30.38 -2.07 -7.00
CA ILE A 14 29.47 -1.54 -8.02
C ILE A 14 28.45 -2.61 -8.46
N THR A 15 28.89 -3.84 -8.70
CA THR A 15 27.99 -4.95 -9.08
C THR A 15 26.99 -5.29 -7.98
N ARG A 16 27.41 -5.24 -6.70
CA ARG A 16 26.50 -5.39 -5.55
C ARG A 16 25.48 -4.25 -5.46
N TYR A 17 25.88 -3.01 -5.75
CA TYR A 17 25.00 -1.84 -5.69
C TYR A 17 23.90 -1.88 -6.75
N MET A 18 24.28 -2.21 -7.99
CA MET A 18 23.35 -2.33 -9.13
C MET A 18 22.34 -3.48 -8.93
N ALA A 19 22.73 -4.55 -8.22
CA ALA A 19 21.83 -5.67 -7.90
C ALA A 19 20.79 -5.33 -6.82
N MET A 20 21.01 -4.27 -6.02
CA MET A 20 20.12 -3.87 -4.93
C MET A 20 19.14 -2.76 -5.35
N SER A 21 19.40 -2.05 -6.46
CA SER A 21 18.51 -1.00 -6.93
C SER A 21 17.31 -1.59 -7.66
N THR A 22 16.16 -1.65 -6.97
CA THR A 22 14.87 -1.89 -7.63
C THR A 22 14.50 -0.64 -8.44
N HIS A 23 14.10 -0.81 -9.70
CA HIS A 23 13.67 0.31 -10.54
C HIS A 23 12.54 1.08 -9.83
N PRO A 24 12.53 2.44 -9.82
CA PRO A 24 11.53 3.22 -9.09
C PRO A 24 10.08 2.85 -9.42
N GLU A 25 9.77 2.56 -10.69
CA GLU A 25 8.44 2.08 -11.10
C GLU A 25 8.07 0.73 -10.44
N CYS A 26 9.05 -0.16 -10.27
CA CYS A 26 8.84 -1.44 -9.61
C CYS A 26 8.61 -1.27 -8.10
N LEU A 27 9.17 -0.22 -7.47
CA LEU A 27 8.94 0.06 -6.05
C LEU A 27 7.46 0.34 -5.77
N ILE A 28 6.81 1.13 -6.62
CA ILE A 28 5.38 1.45 -6.49
C ILE A 28 4.53 0.19 -6.68
N VAL A 29 4.85 -0.62 -7.69
CA VAL A 29 4.16 -1.89 -7.94
C VAL A 29 4.29 -2.85 -6.75
N LEU A 30 5.50 -3.02 -6.22
CA LEU A 30 5.76 -3.86 -5.06
C LEU A 30 5.01 -3.35 -3.82
N TYR A 31 4.99 -2.03 -3.60
CA TYR A 31 4.24 -1.42 -2.50
C TYR A 31 2.74 -1.76 -2.60
N LYS A 32 2.14 -1.55 -3.78
CA LYS A 32 0.73 -1.83 -4.02
C LYS A 32 0.40 -3.31 -3.78
N GLN A 33 1.22 -4.21 -4.33
CA GLN A 33 1.05 -5.65 -4.14
C GLN A 33 1.13 -6.05 -2.66
N ASN A 34 2.08 -5.50 -1.92
CA ASN A 34 2.20 -5.76 -0.49
C ASN A 34 0.96 -5.26 0.28
N LYS A 35 0.49 -4.04 -0.01
CA LYS A 35 -0.71 -3.47 0.62
C LYS A 35 -2.00 -4.19 0.26
N GLU A 36 -2.14 -4.62 -0.98
CA GLU A 36 -3.27 -5.45 -1.41
C GLU A 36 -3.28 -6.78 -0.65
N ASN A 37 -2.12 -7.42 -0.46
CA ASN A 37 -2.02 -8.67 0.29
C ASN A 37 -2.37 -8.49 1.78
N GLU A 38 -1.88 -7.42 2.40
CA GLU A 38 -2.26 -7.04 3.77
C GLU A 38 -3.77 -6.84 3.90
N CYS A 39 -4.37 -6.09 2.96
CA CYS A 39 -5.82 -5.84 2.95
C CYS A 39 -6.63 -7.12 2.77
N LYS A 40 -6.20 -8.03 1.88
CA LYS A 40 -6.83 -9.34 1.69
C LYS A 40 -6.84 -10.18 2.96
N LEU A 41 -5.82 -10.07 3.80
CA LEU A 41 -5.80 -10.73 5.10
C LEU A 41 -6.81 -10.09 6.05
N GLN A 42 -6.86 -8.75 6.11
CA GLN A 42 -7.84 -8.02 6.92
C GLN A 42 -9.28 -8.37 6.55
N ILE A 43 -9.62 -8.37 5.25
CA ILE A 43 -10.94 -8.76 4.75
C ILE A 43 -11.33 -10.16 5.23
N LYS A 44 -10.41 -11.13 5.17
CA LYS A 44 -10.65 -12.49 5.65
C LYS A 44 -10.88 -12.54 7.16
N THR A 45 -10.07 -11.79 7.91
CA THR A 45 -10.21 -11.70 9.37
C THR A 45 -11.55 -11.08 9.75
N ASP A 46 -11.93 -9.95 9.14
CA ASP A 46 -13.18 -9.26 9.42
C ASP A 46 -14.40 -10.12 9.05
N ALA A 47 -14.34 -10.81 7.91
CA ALA A 47 -15.39 -11.74 7.49
C ALA A 47 -15.54 -12.94 8.46
N SER A 48 -14.45 -13.39 9.08
CA SER A 48 -14.50 -14.45 10.09
C SER A 48 -15.04 -13.97 11.44
N LEU A 49 -14.85 -12.69 11.79
CA LEU A 49 -15.29 -12.11 13.05
C LEU A 49 -16.75 -11.64 13.00
N GLN A 50 -17.25 -11.26 11.82
CA GLN A 50 -18.65 -10.89 11.59
C GLN A 50 -19.27 -11.82 10.53
N PRO A 51 -19.70 -13.03 10.92
CA PRO A 51 -20.50 -13.88 10.06
C PRO A 51 -21.89 -13.24 9.88
N SER A 52 -22.06 -12.52 8.77
CA SER A 52 -23.31 -12.20 8.09
C SER A 52 -24.41 -11.35 8.78
N ASN A 53 -24.19 -10.71 9.94
CA ASN A 53 -25.30 -10.04 10.68
C ASN A 53 -25.18 -8.51 10.85
N THR A 54 -24.30 -7.83 10.12
CA THR A 54 -24.14 -6.36 10.13
C THR A 54 -24.45 -5.76 8.76
N SER A 55 -25.68 -5.96 8.26
CA SER A 55 -26.12 -5.48 6.93
C SER A 55 -26.36 -3.97 6.83
N ALA A 56 -25.82 -3.17 7.75
CA ALA A 56 -25.98 -1.71 7.79
C ALA A 56 -24.59 -1.06 7.82
N GLY A 57 -23.90 -1.06 6.68
CA GLY A 57 -22.59 -0.44 6.55
C GLY A 57 -21.77 -0.98 5.39
N CYS A 58 -20.58 -0.40 5.24
CA CYS A 58 -19.62 -0.73 4.22
C CYS A 58 -18.58 -1.70 4.80
N VAL A 59 -18.31 -2.77 4.06
CA VAL A 59 -17.30 -3.76 4.43
C VAL A 59 -15.90 -3.24 4.13
N THR A 60 -14.90 -3.89 4.73
CA THR A 60 -13.50 -3.63 4.41
C THR A 60 -13.25 -3.90 2.92
N GLU A 61 -12.68 -2.94 2.19
CA GLU A 61 -12.53 -2.96 0.74
C GLU A 61 -11.13 -2.53 0.30
N TRP A 62 -10.63 -3.16 -0.76
CA TRP A 62 -9.45 -2.70 -1.50
C TRP A 62 -9.87 -2.00 -2.78
N ASP A 63 -9.55 -0.71 -2.93
CA ASP A 63 -9.90 0.10 -4.12
C ASP A 63 -8.80 0.14 -5.19
N GLY A 64 -7.68 -0.57 -4.97
CA GLY A 64 -6.51 -0.53 -5.84
C GLY A 64 -5.40 0.41 -5.38
N VAL A 65 -5.61 1.20 -4.33
CA VAL A 65 -4.62 2.10 -3.75
C VAL A 65 -4.57 1.97 -2.23
N THR A 66 -5.72 1.94 -1.56
CA THR A 66 -5.85 1.93 -0.11
C THR A 66 -6.86 0.88 0.36
N CYS A 67 -6.61 0.32 1.55
CA CYS A 67 -7.55 -0.54 2.22
C CYS A 67 -8.49 0.31 3.07
N TRP A 68 -9.76 0.35 2.69
CA TRP A 68 -10.82 1.02 3.43
C TRP A 68 -11.31 0.10 4.54
N PRO A 69 -11.23 0.51 5.82
CA PRO A 69 -11.75 -0.30 6.92
C PRO A 69 -13.28 -0.30 6.89
N SER A 70 -13.91 -1.33 7.44
CA SER A 70 -15.36 -1.34 7.64
C SER A 70 -15.88 -0.07 8.33
N ALA A 71 -17.04 0.40 7.91
CA ALA A 71 -17.65 1.64 8.39
C ALA A 71 -19.17 1.54 8.43
N SER A 72 -19.80 2.26 9.36
CA SER A 72 -21.27 2.34 9.43
C SER A 72 -21.83 3.24 8.33
N GLU A 73 -23.07 3.01 7.93
CA GLU A 73 -23.76 3.87 6.98
C GLU A 73 -23.77 5.34 7.46
N GLY A 74 -23.48 6.27 6.55
CA GLY A 74 -23.33 7.70 6.82
C GLY A 74 -21.94 8.12 7.33
N GLN A 75 -21.10 7.17 7.77
CA GLN A 75 -19.77 7.46 8.29
C GLN A 75 -18.82 7.91 7.17
N MET A 76 -17.95 8.85 7.50
CA MET A 76 -16.88 9.33 6.63
C MET A 76 -15.53 8.90 7.18
N ILE A 77 -14.75 8.19 6.36
CA ILE A 77 -13.43 7.69 6.74
C ILE A 77 -12.37 8.45 5.97
N SER A 78 -11.34 8.93 6.68
CA SER A 78 -10.16 9.52 6.08
C SER A 78 -8.94 8.65 6.35
N VAL A 79 -8.17 8.37 5.31
CA VAL A 79 -6.94 7.58 5.36
C VAL A 79 -5.81 8.36 4.68
N HIS A 80 -4.57 8.06 5.04
CA HIS A 80 -3.43 8.73 4.43
C HIS A 80 -3.21 8.22 3.00
N CYS A 81 -2.96 9.15 2.08
CA CYS A 81 -2.44 8.82 0.77
C CYS A 81 -1.05 8.18 0.93
N PRO A 82 -0.81 6.99 0.37
CA PRO A 82 0.49 6.33 0.44
C PRO A 82 1.66 7.21 -0.01
N LEU A 83 2.71 7.30 0.84
CA LEU A 83 3.91 8.09 0.54
C LEU A 83 4.56 7.76 -0.82
N PRO A 84 4.66 6.49 -1.27
CA PRO A 84 5.24 6.18 -2.59
C PRO A 84 4.46 6.75 -3.78
N LEU A 85 3.21 7.17 -3.57
CA LEU A 85 2.34 7.77 -4.60
C LEU A 85 2.35 9.30 -4.56
N LEU A 86 2.90 9.90 -3.50
CA LEU A 86 3.03 11.34 -3.37
C LEU A 86 4.30 11.79 -4.08
N LYS A 87 4.26 13.01 -4.65
CA LYS A 87 5.49 13.64 -5.14
C LYS A 87 6.38 13.99 -3.94
N PRO A 88 7.72 13.98 -4.08
CA PRO A 88 8.65 14.16 -2.96
C PRO A 88 8.38 15.41 -2.10
N ASP A 89 7.96 16.51 -2.73
CA ASP A 89 7.71 17.79 -2.05
C ASP A 89 6.23 18.00 -1.68
N THR A 90 5.39 16.98 -1.82
CA THR A 90 3.97 17.04 -1.46
C THR A 90 3.80 16.65 0.00
N PRO A 91 3.16 17.51 0.82
CA PRO A 91 2.86 17.14 2.20
C PRO A 91 1.95 15.91 2.24
N PRO A 92 1.95 15.14 3.34
CA PRO A 92 1.02 14.04 3.53
C PRO A 92 -0.41 14.51 3.29
N ALA A 93 -1.12 13.79 2.40
CA ALA A 93 -2.50 14.08 2.07
C ALA A 93 -3.43 13.03 2.69
N LEU A 94 -4.63 13.45 3.07
CA LEU A 94 -5.71 12.55 3.46
C LEU A 94 -6.68 12.39 2.28
N ILE A 95 -7.05 11.15 2.00
CA ILE A 95 -8.13 10.81 1.08
C ILE A 95 -9.32 10.34 1.92
N THR A 96 -10.53 10.65 1.47
CA THR A 96 -11.74 10.47 2.27
C THR A 96 -12.84 9.81 1.43
N ARG A 97 -13.53 8.82 1.99
CA ARG A 97 -14.73 8.21 1.40
C ARG A 97 -15.86 8.18 2.41
N GLN A 98 -17.09 8.27 1.90
CA GLN A 98 -18.28 8.13 2.70
C GLN A 98 -18.90 6.75 2.48
N CYS A 99 -19.32 6.12 3.57
CA CYS A 99 -20.15 4.94 3.51
C CYS A 99 -21.62 5.35 3.33
N THR A 100 -22.26 4.83 2.28
CA THR A 100 -23.66 5.08 1.93
C THR A 100 -24.48 3.80 2.06
N ASP A 101 -25.80 3.93 1.95
CA ASP A 101 -26.73 2.78 1.85
C ASP A 101 -26.39 1.85 0.68
N ARG A 102 -25.71 2.37 -0.35
CA ARG A 102 -25.26 1.63 -1.54
C ARG A 102 -23.81 1.13 -1.47
N GLY A 103 -23.11 1.38 -0.36
CA GLY A 103 -21.68 1.07 -0.20
C GLY A 103 -20.78 2.30 -0.24
N TRP A 104 -19.50 2.11 -0.57
CA TRP A 104 -18.51 3.19 -0.62
C TRP A 104 -18.78 4.17 -1.77
N SER A 105 -18.68 5.47 -1.49
CA SER A 105 -18.74 6.53 -2.51
C SER A 105 -17.61 6.39 -3.54
N GLU A 106 -17.90 6.59 -4.82
CA GLU A 106 -16.87 6.76 -5.87
C GLU A 106 -16.07 8.06 -5.70
#